data_AF-A0A850TYJ3-F1
#
_entry.id   AF-A0A850TYJ3-F1
#
_cell.length_a   1.000
_cell.length_b   1.000
_cell.length_c   1.000
_cell.angle_alpha   90.00
_cell.angle_beta   90.00
_cell.angle_gamma   90.00
#
_symmetry.space_group_name_H-M   'P 1'
#
loop_
_entity.id
_entity.type
_entity.pdbx_description
1 polymer ?
#
loop_
_entity_poly.entity_id
_entity_poly.type
_entity_poly.pdbx_seq_one_letter_code
_entity_poly.pdbx_strand_id
1 'polypeptide(L)' 'KQDERYKGRTEFFYSEFRAGNMSLRLKNVGSSDKGSYTCVVSFNDTYHDVLIELQVAG' A
#
# COMPACT_ATOMS: atom_id res chain seq x y z
N LYS A 1 13.57 -2.54 -1.47
CA LYS A 1 13.75 -2.91 -0.04
C LYS A 1 12.65 -2.23 0.76
N GLN A 2 12.04 -2.91 1.72
CA GLN A 2 10.98 -2.32 2.54
C GLN A 2 11.56 -1.36 3.59
N ASP A 3 10.83 -0.28 3.88
CA ASP A 3 11.13 0.62 5.00
C ASP A 3 11.00 -0.12 6.35
N GLU A 4 11.94 0.13 7.27
CA GLU A 4 12.00 -0.58 8.56
C GLU A 4 10.74 -0.38 9.41
N ARG A 5 10.05 0.76 9.26
CA ARG A 5 8.79 1.04 9.96
C ARG A 5 7.65 0.09 9.57
N TYR A 6 7.65 -0.37 8.32
CA TYR A 6 6.59 -1.18 7.75
C TYR A 6 6.97 -2.66 7.63
N LYS A 7 8.24 -2.99 7.86
CA LYS A 7 8.81 -4.33 7.71
C LYS A 7 8.02 -5.39 8.48
N GLY A 8 7.59 -6.43 7.76
CA GLY A 8 6.77 -7.51 8.32
C GLY A 8 5.30 -7.12 8.59
N ARG A 9 4.93 -5.86 8.38
CA ARG A 9 3.55 -5.36 8.56
C ARG A 9 2.80 -5.20 7.25
N THR A 10 3.47 -5.18 6.10
CA THR A 10 2.78 -5.03 4.81
C THR A 10 2.76 -6.31 3.99
N GLU A 11 1.71 -6.51 3.21
CA GLU A 11 1.56 -7.64 2.31
C GLU A 11 0.73 -7.28 1.09
N PHE A 12 1.12 -7.77 -0.08
CA PHE A 12 0.32 -7.69 -1.31
C PHE A 12 -0.46 -8.99 -1.53
N PHE A 13 -1.60 -8.86 -2.21
CA PHE A 13 -2.40 -10.00 -2.66
C PHE A 13 -1.90 -10.48 -4.04
N TYR A 14 -0.70 -11.08 -4.08
CA TYR A 14 -0.04 -11.46 -5.35
C TYR A 14 -0.90 -12.34 -6.26
N SER A 15 -1.74 -13.22 -5.68
CA SER A 15 -2.66 -14.06 -6.43
C SER A 15 -3.72 -13.28 -7.21
N GLU A 16 -4.01 -12.04 -6.81
CA GLU A 16 -5.07 -11.20 -7.39
C GLU A 16 -4.53 -10.18 -8.40
N PHE A 17 -3.22 -10.13 -8.63
CA PHE A 17 -2.61 -9.18 -9.56
C PHE A 17 -3.16 -9.34 -10.99
N ARG A 18 -3.39 -10.59 -11.42
CA ARG A 18 -3.98 -10.87 -12.74
C ARG A 18 -5.43 -10.38 -12.88
N ALA A 19 -6.13 -10.22 -11.77
CA ALA A 19 -7.47 -9.64 -11.71
C ALA A 19 -7.43 -8.10 -11.54
N GLY A 20 -6.23 -7.51 -11.48
CA GLY A 20 -6.04 -6.07 -11.31
C GLY A 20 -6.04 -5.59 -9.86
N ASN A 21 -6.15 -6.48 -8.86
CA ASN A 21 -6.07 -6.04 -7.47
C ASN A 21 -4.62 -5.88 -7.02
N MET A 22 -4.21 -4.63 -6.89
CA MET A 22 -2.87 -4.25 -6.42
C MET A 22 -2.91 -3.63 -5.00
N SER A 23 -3.96 -3.92 -4.24
CA SER A 23 -4.14 -3.41 -2.88
C SER A 23 -3.03 -3.88 -1.94
N LEU A 24 -2.62 -2.99 -1.05
CA LEU A 24 -1.66 -3.27 0.02
C LEU A 24 -2.40 -3.46 1.34
N ARG A 25 -2.14 -4.57 2.04
CA ARG A 25 -2.57 -4.78 3.42
C ARG A 25 -1.51 -4.27 4.38
N LEU A 26 -1.87 -3.36 5.28
CA LEU A 26 -1.04 -2.92 6.41
C LEU A 26 -1.59 -3.53 7.72
N LYS A 27 -0.75 -4.25 8.47
CA LYS A 27 -1.07 -4.93 9.73
C LYS A 27 -0.68 -4.09 10.95
N ASN A 28 -1.35 -4.33 12.07
CA ASN A 28 -1.11 -3.66 13.36
C ASN A 28 -1.14 -2.13 13.24
N VAL A 29 -2.12 -1.58 12.53
CA VAL A 29 -2.24 -0.14 12.26
C VAL A 29 -2.29 0.63 13.58
N GLY A 30 -1.43 1.65 13.71
CA GLY A 30 -1.38 2.54 14.87
C GLY A 30 -1.54 4.01 14.47
N SER A 31 -1.72 4.89 15.45
CA SER A 31 -1.91 6.33 15.22
C SER A 31 -0.77 6.97 14.42
N SER A 32 0.45 6.45 14.56
CA SER A 32 1.60 6.90 13.79
C SER A 32 1.39 6.71 12.29
N ASP A 33 0.66 5.67 11.86
CA ASP A 33 0.47 5.31 10.45
C ASP A 33 -0.53 6.22 9.72
N LYS A 34 -1.21 7.12 10.44
CA LYS A 34 -2.03 8.16 9.81
C LYS A 34 -1.18 8.99 8.82
N GLY A 35 -1.75 9.24 7.64
CA GLY A 35 -1.13 10.11 6.64
C GLY A 35 -1.48 9.73 5.21
N SER A 36 -0.84 10.40 4.27
CA SER A 36 -1.03 10.19 2.83
C SER A 36 -0.14 9.05 2.33
N TYR A 37 -0.72 8.15 1.56
CA TYR A 37 -0.04 7.03 0.89
C TYR A 37 -0.31 7.14 -0.60
N THR A 38 0.70 6.86 -1.42
CA THR A 38 0.54 6.78 -2.86
C THR A 38 0.78 5.35 -3.32
N CYS A 39 -0.20 4.76 -4.00
CA CYS A 39 0.04 3.55 -4.77
C CYS A 39 0.56 3.97 -6.15
N VAL A 40 1.67 3.40 -6.59
CA VAL A 40 2.26 3.66 -7.92
C VAL A 40 2.42 2.33 -8.63
N VAL A 41 1.87 2.24 -9.83
CA VAL A 41 1.94 1.07 -10.70
C VAL A 41 2.56 1.50 -12.02
N SER A 42 3.67 0.87 -12.40
CA SER A 42 4.32 1.08 -13.68
C SER A 42 4.49 -0.24 -14.44
N PHE A 43 4.05 -0.27 -15.69
CA PHE A 43 4.16 -1.45 -16.57
C PHE A 43 4.15 -1.03 -18.04
N ASN A 44 5.14 -1.47 -18.83
CA ASN A 44 5.25 -1.23 -20.27
C ASN A 44 4.80 0.19 -20.70
N ASP A 45 5.54 1.20 -20.24
CA ASP A 45 5.30 2.64 -20.48
C ASP A 45 4.02 3.23 -19.89
N THR A 46 3.21 2.43 -19.22
CA THR A 46 2.03 2.90 -18.48
C THR A 46 2.41 3.27 -17.05
N TYR A 47 1.89 4.39 -16.56
CA TYR A 47 2.04 4.87 -15.19
C TYR A 47 0.67 5.20 -14.61
N HIS A 48 0.36 4.62 -13.46
CA HIS A 48 -0.83 4.93 -12.69
C HIS A 48 -0.45 5.22 -11.25
N ASP A 49 -1.03 6.26 -10.68
CA ASP A 49 -0.94 6.55 -9.26
C ASP A 49 -2.29 6.92 -8.66
N VAL A 50 -2.41 6.66 -7.36
CA VAL A 50 -3.57 7.07 -6.57
C VAL A 50 -3.11 7.47 -5.18
N LEU A 51 -3.60 8.63 -4.74
CA LEU A 51 -3.40 9.15 -3.39
C LEU A 51 -4.51 8.62 -2.46
N ILE A 52 -4.09 8.11 -1.31
CA ILE A 52 -4.95 7.52 -0.28
C ILE A 52 -4.64 8.21 1.04
N GLU A 53 -5.65 8.81 1.66
CA GLU A 53 -5.53 9.37 3.01
C GLU A 53 -5.93 8.34 4.05
N LEU A 54 -4.95 7.80 4.80
CA LEU A 54 -5.22 6.86 5.89
C LEU A 54 -5.56 7.63 7.16
N GLN A 55 -6.80 7.50 7.60
CA GLN A 55 -7.24 7.94 8.94
C GLN A 55 -7.24 6.75 9.90
N VAL A 56 -6.74 6.97 11.11
CA VAL A 56 -6.74 5.98 12.18
C VAL A 56 -7.64 6.49 13.29
N ALA A 57 -8.64 5.68 13.67
CA ALA A 57 -9.51 6.00 14.80
C ALA A 57 -8.72 5.98 16.11
N GLY A 58 -9.04 6.92 17.01
CA GLY A 58 -8.50 6.98 18.36
C GLY A 58 -9.21 6.02 19.31
#